data_AF-B1N576-F1
#
_entry.id   AF-B1N576-F1
#
_cell.length_a   1.000
_cell.length_b   1.000
_cell.length_c   1.000
_cell.angle_alpha   90.00
_cell.angle_beta   90.00
_cell.angle_gamma   90.00
#
_symmetry.space_group_name_H-M   'P 1'
#
loop_
_entity.id
_entity.type
_entity.pdbx_description
1 polymer ?
#
loop_
_entity_poly.entity_id
_entity_poly.type
_entity_poly.pdbx_seq_one_letter_code
_entity_poly.pdbx_strand_id
1 'polypeptide(L)'
;MNEYKNIEYTRKYRNIFGNTIQKEVNSLGINCFYECNDIQESEIPTSVSKIENGCFCECSSLKTINIPSSITSFGVGCFYHCGCEEELKKNKTIPENCFYI
;
A
#
# COMPACT_ATOMS: atom_id res chain seq x y z
N MET A 1 -28.71 -6.98 -3.65
CA MET A 1 -27.60 -6.19 -3.09
C MET A 1 -26.43 -7.14 -2.94
N ASN A 2 -25.47 -7.09 -3.85
CA ASN A 2 -24.26 -7.90 -3.71
C ASN A 2 -23.47 -7.35 -2.52
N GLU A 3 -23.39 -8.13 -1.44
CA GLU A 3 -22.33 -7.99 -0.44
C GLU A 3 -21.01 -8.33 -1.15
N TYR A 4 -20.45 -7.36 -1.88
CA TYR A 4 -19.07 -7.47 -2.31
C TYR A 4 -18.26 -7.53 -1.01
N LYS A 5 -17.73 -8.71 -0.69
CA LYS A 5 -16.73 -8.86 0.37
C LYS A 5 -15.63 -7.83 0.08
N ASN A 6 -15.54 -6.80 0.91
CA ASN A 6 -14.38 -5.92 0.91
C ASN A 6 -13.23 -6.72 1.51
N ILE A 7 -12.42 -7.35 0.66
CA ILE A 7 -11.28 -8.15 1.11
C ILE A 7 -10.12 -7.19 1.39
N GLU A 8 -9.74 -7.10 2.66
CA GLU A 8 -8.58 -6.31 3.09
C GLU A 8 -7.33 -7.18 3.18
N TYR A 9 -6.23 -6.73 2.56
CA TYR A 9 -4.92 -7.35 2.71
C TYR A 9 -4.23 -6.84 3.97
N THR A 10 -4.36 -7.59 5.06
CA THR A 10 -3.75 -7.26 6.36
C THR A 10 -2.37 -7.88 6.51
N ARG A 11 -1.62 -7.45 7.53
CA ARG A 11 -0.36 -8.11 7.95
C ARG A 11 -0.54 -9.61 8.21
N LYS A 12 -1.71 -10.04 8.72
CA LYS A 12 -2.02 -11.46 8.89
C LYS A 12 -2.07 -12.20 7.55
N TYR A 13 -2.67 -11.60 6.53
CA TYR A 13 -2.68 -12.17 5.17
C TYR A 13 -1.27 -12.23 4.60
N ARG A 14 -0.47 -11.17 4.78
CA ARG A 14 0.94 -11.15 4.39
C ARG A 14 1.74 -12.31 5.00
N ASN A 15 1.53 -12.61 6.28
CA ASN A 15 2.22 -13.71 6.94
C ASN A 15 1.84 -15.10 6.38
N ILE A 16 0.67 -15.24 5.74
CA ILE A 16 0.19 -16.51 5.18
C ILE A 16 0.56 -16.64 3.69
N PHE A 17 0.38 -15.56 2.93
CA PHE A 17 0.50 -15.56 1.47
C PHE A 17 1.77 -14.88 0.96
N GLY A 18 2.57 -14.29 1.85
CA GLY A 18 3.80 -13.58 1.51
C GLY A 18 3.56 -12.13 1.12
N ASN A 19 4.46 -11.56 0.32
CA ASN A 19 4.42 -10.15 -0.05
C ASN A 19 3.54 -9.88 -1.30
N THR A 20 3.05 -10.93 -1.97
CA THR A 20 2.21 -10.80 -3.18
C THR A 20 0.77 -10.44 -2.81
N ILE A 21 0.32 -9.25 -3.22
CA ILE A 21 -1.05 -8.78 -3.04
C ILE A 21 -1.97 -9.49 -4.05
N GLN A 22 -2.98 -10.20 -3.56
CA GLN A 22 -3.91 -10.97 -4.40
C GLN A 22 -4.91 -10.08 -5.14
N LYS A 23 -5.37 -10.52 -6.32
CA LYS A 23 -6.21 -9.73 -7.24
C LYS A 23 -7.63 -9.46 -6.74
N GLU A 24 -8.07 -10.20 -5.73
CA GLU A 24 -9.40 -10.11 -5.14
C GLU A 24 -9.46 -9.09 -4.00
N VAL A 25 -8.31 -8.55 -3.59
CA VAL A 25 -8.19 -7.55 -2.52
C VAL A 25 -8.73 -6.20 -2.99
N ASN A 26 -9.50 -5.53 -2.12
CA ASN A 26 -10.06 -4.20 -2.35
C ASN A 26 -9.36 -3.09 -1.56
N SER A 27 -8.71 -3.43 -0.44
CA SER A 27 -7.96 -2.49 0.39
C SER A 27 -6.68 -3.08 0.95
N LEU A 28 -5.68 -2.23 1.17
CA LEU A 28 -4.45 -2.57 1.87
C LEU A 28 -4.56 -2.08 3.31
N GLY A 29 -4.57 -3.02 4.26
CA GLY A 29 -4.89 -2.74 5.66
C GLY A 29 -3.83 -1.93 6.40
N ILE A 30 -4.19 -1.47 7.61
CA ILE A 30 -3.29 -0.66 8.45
C ILE A 30 -1.97 -1.41 8.67
N ASN A 31 -0.85 -0.72 8.44
CA ASN A 31 0.51 -1.24 8.64
C ASN A 31 0.77 -2.58 7.93
N CYS A 32 0.07 -2.86 6.82
CA CYS A 32 0.09 -4.17 6.19
C CYS A 32 1.45 -4.59 5.62
N PHE A 33 2.32 -3.65 5.29
CA PHE A 33 3.71 -3.79 4.89
C PHE A 33 4.68 -3.02 5.81
N TYR A 34 4.26 -2.62 7.02
CA TYR A 34 5.12 -1.85 7.93
C TYR A 34 6.47 -2.53 8.17
N GLU A 35 7.56 -1.76 8.00
CA GLU A 35 8.96 -2.21 8.10
C GLU A 35 9.32 -3.42 7.22
N CYS A 36 8.62 -3.64 6.10
CA CYS A 36 9.03 -4.63 5.10
C CYS A 36 10.30 -4.16 4.37
N ASN A 37 11.46 -4.46 4.94
CA ASN A 37 12.77 -4.13 4.37
C ASN A 37 13.31 -5.25 3.45
N ASP A 38 12.57 -6.34 3.30
CA ASP A 38 12.85 -7.45 2.40
C ASP A 38 12.24 -7.25 0.99
N ILE A 39 11.27 -6.34 0.85
CA ILE A 39 10.65 -6.04 -0.46
C ILE A 39 11.43 -4.95 -1.19
N GLN A 40 11.72 -5.20 -2.47
CA GLN A 40 12.29 -4.19 -3.37
C GLN A 40 11.25 -3.62 -4.34
N GLU A 41 10.19 -4.38 -4.62
CA GLU A 41 9.15 -4.03 -5.57
C GLU A 41 7.79 -4.44 -5.00
N SER A 42 6.76 -3.64 -5.27
CA SER A 42 5.38 -3.95 -4.92
C SER A 42 4.44 -3.61 -6.08
N GLU A 43 3.60 -4.56 -6.46
CA GLU A 43 2.55 -4.38 -7.46
C GLU A 43 1.20 -4.34 -6.76
N ILE A 44 0.52 -3.18 -6.81
CA ILE A 44 -0.83 -3.05 -6.27
C ILE A 44 -1.85 -3.41 -7.35
N PRO A 45 -2.73 -4.40 -7.15
CA PRO A 45 -3.76 -4.76 -8.10
C PRO A 45 -4.76 -3.62 -8.35
N THR A 46 -5.31 -3.55 -9.56
CA THR A 46 -6.32 -2.53 -9.95
C THR A 46 -7.68 -2.68 -9.25
N SER A 47 -7.89 -3.78 -8.53
CA SER A 47 -9.05 -4.00 -7.65
C SER A 47 -8.97 -3.19 -6.35
N VAL A 48 -7.76 -2.75 -5.97
CA VAL A 48 -7.51 -1.99 -4.75
C VAL A 48 -7.95 -0.54 -4.96
N SER A 49 -8.81 -0.06 -4.07
CA SER A 49 -9.28 1.32 -4.05
C SER A 49 -8.77 2.14 -2.86
N LYS A 50 -8.21 1.47 -1.84
CA LYS A 50 -7.76 2.10 -0.59
C LYS A 50 -6.44 1.54 -0.08
N ILE A 51 -5.55 2.45 0.35
CA ILE A 51 -4.37 2.15 1.15
C ILE A 51 -4.56 2.77 2.52
N GLU A 52 -4.56 1.96 3.58
CA GLU A 52 -4.75 2.43 4.95
C GLU A 52 -3.46 3.01 5.56
N ASN A 53 -3.63 3.61 6.74
CA ASN A 53 -2.55 4.28 7.48
C ASN A 53 -1.31 3.40 7.62
N GLY A 54 -0.15 3.99 7.34
CA GLY A 54 1.15 3.37 7.52
C GLY A 54 1.39 2.07 6.75
N CYS A 55 0.58 1.70 5.74
CA CYS A 55 0.73 0.36 5.15
C CYS A 55 2.15 0.10 4.62
N PHE A 56 2.79 1.01 3.88
CA PHE A 56 4.19 0.86 3.43
C PHE A 56 5.17 1.74 4.21
N CYS A 57 4.81 2.13 5.44
CA CYS A 57 5.68 2.93 6.29
C CYS A 57 6.96 2.15 6.64
N GLU A 58 8.12 2.84 6.59
CA GLU A 58 9.45 2.29 6.86
C GLU A 58 9.86 1.12 5.93
N CYS A 59 9.24 0.99 4.75
CA CYS A 59 9.69 0.05 3.70
C CYS A 59 10.94 0.59 2.98
N SER A 60 12.06 0.72 3.69
CA SER A 60 13.25 1.44 3.22
C SER A 60 13.92 0.82 1.98
N SER A 61 13.71 -0.48 1.74
CA SER A 61 14.26 -1.19 0.58
C SER A 61 13.37 -1.16 -0.65
N LEU A 62 12.14 -0.65 -0.55
CA LEU A 62 11.18 -0.58 -1.65
C LEU A 62 11.63 0.46 -2.68
N LYS A 63 12.07 0.01 -3.85
CA LYS A 63 12.58 0.85 -4.93
C LYS A 63 11.50 1.26 -5.92
N THR A 64 10.49 0.40 -6.09
CA THR A 64 9.43 0.61 -7.08
C THR A 64 8.09 0.17 -6.51
N ILE A 65 7.08 1.04 -6.63
CA ILE A 65 5.69 0.67 -6.39
C ILE A 65 4.80 1.30 -7.46
N ASN A 66 3.97 0.47 -8.09
CA ASN A 66 3.01 0.93 -9.07
C ASN A 66 1.72 1.34 -8.35
N ILE A 67 1.36 2.63 -8.42
CA ILE A 67 0.12 3.18 -7.86
C ILE A 67 -0.95 3.20 -8.97
N PRO A 68 -1.90 2.23 -9.00
CA PRO A 68 -2.96 2.23 -10.00
C PRO A 68 -3.93 3.39 -9.78
N SER A 69 -4.55 3.86 -10.86
CA SER A 69 -5.57 4.93 -10.84
C SER A 69 -6.85 4.56 -10.10
N SER A 70 -7.03 3.29 -9.74
CA SER A 70 -8.15 2.79 -8.94
C SER A 70 -8.10 3.27 -7.48
N ILE A 71 -6.92 3.66 -6.99
CA ILE A 71 -6.75 4.10 -5.60
C ILE A 71 -7.31 5.50 -5.45
N THR A 72 -8.35 5.59 -4.63
CA THR A 72 -9.08 6.85 -4.36
C THR A 72 -8.93 7.31 -2.91
N SER A 73 -8.39 6.46 -2.03
CA SER A 73 -8.21 6.77 -0.61
C SER A 73 -6.83 6.34 -0.12
N PHE A 74 -6.14 7.27 0.54
CA PHE A 74 -4.83 7.09 1.12
C PHE A 74 -4.86 7.41 2.62
N GLY A 75 -4.24 6.55 3.41
CA GLY A 75 -4.05 6.74 4.84
C GLY A 75 -2.83 7.61 5.16
N VAL A 76 -2.84 8.15 6.38
CA VAL A 76 -1.74 8.95 6.92
C VAL A 76 -0.46 8.11 6.99
N GLY A 77 0.65 8.69 6.57
CA GLY A 77 1.99 8.08 6.60
C GLY A 77 2.10 6.78 5.81
N CYS A 78 1.19 6.47 4.89
CA CYS A 78 1.19 5.17 4.20
C CYS A 78 2.44 4.90 3.34
N PHE A 79 3.22 5.94 3.01
CA PHE A 79 4.50 5.87 2.31
C PHE A 79 5.65 6.58 3.06
N TYR A 80 5.46 6.89 4.35
CA TYR A 80 6.49 7.55 5.15
C TYR A 80 7.74 6.67 5.24
N HIS A 81 8.91 7.23 4.90
CA HIS A 81 10.20 6.54 4.93
C HIS A 81 10.27 5.27 4.06
N CYS A 82 9.48 5.19 2.97
CA CYS A 82 9.66 4.13 1.98
C CYS A 82 10.80 4.48 1.00
N GLY A 83 11.48 3.46 0.46
CA GLY A 83 12.69 3.67 -0.36
C GLY A 83 12.46 4.47 -1.66
N CYS A 84 11.22 4.51 -2.15
CA CYS A 84 10.80 5.24 -3.35
C CYS A 84 9.97 6.49 -3.03
N GLU A 85 9.99 6.98 -1.79
CA GLU A 85 9.20 8.13 -1.33
C GLU A 85 9.39 9.37 -2.23
N GLU A 86 10.64 9.68 -2.61
CA GLU A 86 10.96 10.83 -3.47
C GLU A 86 10.36 10.73 -4.88
N GLU A 87 10.23 9.51 -5.43
CA GLU A 87 9.54 9.31 -6.70
C GLU A 87 8.02 9.44 -6.54
N LEU A 88 7.46 8.92 -5.44
CA LEU A 88 6.03 9.01 -5.14
C LEU A 88 5.58 10.45 -4.90
N LYS A 89 6.41 11.30 -4.26
CA LYS A 89 6.14 12.73 -4.09
C LYS A 89 5.94 13.49 -5.40
N LYS A 90 6.45 12.98 -6.53
CA LYS A 90 6.22 13.58 -7.86
C LYS A 90 4.81 13.32 -8.37
N ASN A 91 4.10 12.32 -7.83
CA ASN A 91 2.74 12.00 -8.23
C ASN A 91 1.72 12.90 -7.52
N LYS A 92 1.13 13.83 -8.27
CA LYS A 92 0.13 14.79 -7.77
C LYS A 92 -1.17 14.17 -7.26
N THR A 93 -1.45 12.90 -7.57
CA THR A 93 -2.64 12.21 -7.06
C THR A 93 -2.46 11.66 -5.66
N ILE A 94 -1.22 11.60 -5.15
CA ILE A 94 -0.91 11.11 -3.81
C ILE A 94 -0.94 12.32 -2.85
N PRO A 95 -1.83 12.32 -1.84
CA PRO A 95 -1.87 13.40 -0.86
C PRO A 95 -0.58 13.52 -0.05
N GLU A 96 -0.21 14.74 0.36
CA GLU A 96 1.03 14.98 1.09
C GLU A 96 1.10 14.20 2.42
N ASN A 97 -0.03 14.00 3.09
CA ASN A 97 -0.11 13.26 4.36
C ASN A 97 0.25 11.77 4.23
N CYS A 98 0.46 11.24 3.03
CA CYS A 98 1.01 9.92 2.84
C CYS A 98 2.49 9.84 3.24
N PHE A 99 3.18 10.98 3.34
CA PHE A 99 4.63 11.09 3.50
C PHE A 99 5.05 11.73 4.84
N TYR A 100 4.14 11.89 5.80
CA TYR A 100 4.44 12.35 7.16
C TYR A 100 3.47 11.75 8.19
N ILE A 101 3.85 11.81 9.47
CA ILE A 101 3.07 11.33 10.63
C ILE A 101 2.70 12.52 11.52
#